data_AF-A0A531KP39-F1
#
_entry.id   AF-A0A531KP39-F1
#
_cell.length_a   1.000
_cell.length_b   1.000
_cell.length_c   1.000
_cell.angle_alpha   90.00
_cell.angle_beta   90.00
_cell.angle_gamma   90.00
#
_symmetry.space_group_name_H-M   'P 1'
#
loop_
_entity.id
_entity.type
_entity.pdbx_description
1 polymer ?
#
loop_
_entity_poly.entity_id
_entity_poly.type
_entity_poly.pdbx_seq_one_letter_code
_entity_poly.pdbx_strand_id
1 'polypeptide(L)'
;ARLGAELFARKRDGRGQAIAASPEAISERVLTALTRLSAEVILETAFAEDGLDGAATVAHALVQRAVDSHPGFARLSVALDRPVIGLGASAPLHYAGLPPLVGKGCVVPEDTDVANALGAVVGQVRVSAEARVSQPKEGLFRVASGETVRDFNDEAAAIAAAETDVRTIAAGRARDAGTDSAEIEIASEFRVSTVEGQRMFIEAHVVAVASGRPRIAV
;
A
#
# COMPACT_ATOMS: atom_id res chain seq x y z
N ALA A 1 4.08 25.56 -17.07
CA ALA A 1 3.18 25.88 -15.94
C ALA A 1 2.43 27.21 -16.14
N ARG A 2 3.12 28.36 -16.25
CA ARG A 2 2.51 29.70 -16.36
C ARG A 2 1.43 29.83 -17.44
N LEU A 3 1.70 29.45 -18.68
CA LEU A 3 0.72 29.51 -19.78
C LEU A 3 -0.55 28.69 -19.49
N GLY A 4 -0.41 27.54 -18.81
CA GLY A 4 -1.53 26.73 -18.37
C GLY A 4 -2.37 27.44 -17.31
N ALA A 5 -1.73 28.07 -16.33
CA ALA A 5 -2.41 28.88 -15.32
C ALA A 5 -3.10 30.11 -15.94
N GLU A 6 -2.49 30.76 -16.94
CA GLU A 6 -3.10 31.88 -17.67
C GLU A 6 -4.35 31.43 -18.44
N LEU A 7 -4.31 30.24 -19.04
CA LEU A 7 -5.45 29.67 -19.73
C LEU A 7 -6.57 29.29 -18.76
N PHE A 8 -6.22 28.67 -17.63
CA PHE A 8 -7.19 28.31 -16.59
C PHE A 8 -7.82 29.52 -15.93
N ALA A 9 -7.05 30.55 -15.56
CA ALA A 9 -7.56 31.74 -14.90
C ALA A 9 -8.69 32.44 -15.69
N ARG A 10 -8.64 32.37 -17.03
CA ARG A 10 -9.65 32.96 -17.93
C ARG A 10 -10.91 32.11 -18.13
N LYS A 11 -10.95 30.87 -17.63
CA LYS A 11 -12.18 30.05 -17.67
C LYS A 11 -13.30 30.79 -16.95
N ARG A 12 -14.53 30.57 -17.41
CA ARG A 12 -15.72 31.26 -16.93
C ARG A 12 -16.44 30.40 -15.90
N ASP A 13 -16.78 30.98 -14.76
CA ASP A 13 -17.63 30.34 -13.76
C ASP A 13 -19.11 30.37 -14.17
N GLY A 14 -20.00 29.86 -13.30
CA GLY A 14 -21.45 29.87 -13.54
C GLY A 14 -22.09 31.27 -13.65
N ARG A 15 -21.33 32.33 -13.38
CA ARG A 15 -21.74 33.74 -13.52
C ARG A 15 -21.06 34.43 -14.71
N GLY A 16 -20.30 33.70 -15.52
CA GLY A 16 -19.57 34.27 -16.65
C GLY A 16 -18.35 35.10 -16.26
N GLN A 17 -17.85 34.98 -15.04
CA GLN A 17 -16.64 35.70 -14.58
C GLN A 17 -15.40 34.81 -14.70
N ALA A 18 -14.24 35.42 -14.89
CA ALA A 18 -12.97 34.69 -14.87
C ALA A 18 -12.79 34.03 -13.49
N ILE A 19 -12.37 32.76 -13.45
CA ILE A 19 -12.25 32.02 -12.19
C ILE A 19 -11.12 32.52 -11.28
N ALA A 20 -10.19 33.32 -11.81
CA ALA A 20 -9.13 33.99 -11.06
C ALA A 20 -8.64 35.27 -11.78
N ALA A 21 -8.13 36.22 -11.01
CA ALA A 21 -7.60 37.48 -11.54
C ALA A 21 -6.24 37.35 -12.24
N SER A 22 -5.45 36.33 -11.90
CA SER A 22 -4.10 36.12 -12.43
C SER A 22 -3.72 34.63 -12.43
N PRO A 23 -2.71 34.21 -13.23
CA PRO A 23 -2.14 32.87 -13.14
C PRO A 23 -1.59 32.53 -11.74
N GLU A 24 -1.08 33.51 -11.00
CA GLU A 24 -0.61 33.34 -9.63
C GLU A 24 -1.78 33.04 -8.68
N ALA A 25 -2.87 33.81 -8.78
CA ALA A 25 -4.05 33.64 -7.94
C ALA A 25 -4.72 32.27 -8.13
N ILE A 26 -4.81 31.76 -9.37
CA ILE A 26 -5.33 30.40 -9.60
C ILE A 26 -4.37 29.34 -9.06
N SER A 27 -3.05 29.55 -9.18
CA SER A 27 -2.05 28.60 -8.68
C SER A 27 -2.09 28.52 -7.15
N GLU A 28 -2.17 29.64 -6.45
CA GLU A 28 -2.32 29.70 -4.99
C GLU A 28 -3.62 29.02 -4.54
N ARG A 29 -4.73 29.25 -5.25
CA ARG A 29 -6.01 28.60 -4.96
C ARG A 29 -5.92 27.08 -5.13
N VAL A 30 -5.23 26.60 -6.17
CA VAL A 30 -4.99 25.17 -6.38
C VAL A 30 -4.13 24.59 -5.27
N LEU A 31 -3.03 25.25 -4.90
CA LEU A 31 -2.16 24.79 -3.82
C LEU A 31 -2.90 24.72 -2.49
N THR A 32 -3.69 25.76 -2.17
CA THR A 32 -4.49 25.82 -0.94
C THR A 32 -5.54 24.71 -0.90
N ALA A 33 -6.27 24.52 -2.00
CA ALA A 33 -7.28 23.48 -2.11
C ALA A 33 -6.67 22.07 -2.00
N LEU A 34 -5.55 21.83 -2.68
CA LEU A 34 -4.83 20.56 -2.59
C LEU A 34 -4.33 20.30 -1.18
N THR A 35 -3.66 21.28 -0.56
CA THR A 35 -3.14 21.16 0.81
C THR A 35 -4.25 20.81 1.80
N ARG A 36 -5.40 21.49 1.67
CA ARG A 36 -6.57 21.23 2.51
C ARG A 36 -7.15 19.84 2.29
N LEU A 37 -7.33 19.44 1.04
CA LEU A 37 -7.84 18.10 0.70
C LEU A 37 -6.88 17.01 1.20
N SER A 38 -5.57 17.22 1.09
CA SER A 38 -4.58 16.30 1.63
C SER A 38 -4.71 16.16 3.15
N ALA A 39 -4.92 17.26 3.88
CA ALA A 39 -5.16 17.20 5.32
C ALA A 39 -6.42 16.38 5.66
N GLU A 40 -7.51 16.59 4.93
CA GLU A 40 -8.76 15.85 5.11
C GLU A 40 -8.58 14.36 4.88
N VAL A 41 -7.93 13.96 3.78
CA VAL A 41 -7.67 12.54 3.47
C VAL A 41 -6.76 11.89 4.52
N ILE A 42 -5.75 12.61 5.01
CA ILE A 42 -4.86 12.10 6.07
C ILE A 42 -5.65 11.88 7.37
N LEU A 43 -6.49 12.84 7.76
CA LEU A 43 -7.32 12.72 8.97
C LEU A 43 -8.39 11.63 8.81
N GLU A 44 -8.98 11.50 7.63
CA GLU A 44 -9.94 10.44 7.31
C GLU A 44 -9.31 9.07 7.52
N THR A 45 -8.10 8.88 6.99
CA THR A 45 -7.34 7.65 7.16
C THR A 45 -7.04 7.39 8.64
N ALA A 46 -6.56 8.40 9.37
CA ALA A 46 -6.26 8.27 10.80
C ALA A 46 -7.50 7.88 11.62
N PHE A 47 -8.64 8.53 11.38
CA PHE A 47 -9.89 8.21 12.08
C PHE A 47 -10.41 6.80 11.74
N ALA A 48 -10.24 6.36 10.50
CA ALA A 48 -10.62 5.01 10.10
C ALA A 48 -9.76 3.94 10.83
N GLU A 49 -8.45 4.15 10.93
CA GLU A 49 -7.55 3.28 11.70
C GLU A 49 -7.87 3.30 13.21
N ASP A 50 -8.36 4.42 13.74
CA ASP A 50 -8.86 4.54 15.11
C ASP A 50 -10.26 3.91 15.34
N GLY A 51 -10.84 3.28 14.31
CA GLY A 51 -12.12 2.56 14.40
C GLY A 51 -13.36 3.45 14.25
N LEU A 52 -13.21 4.69 13.77
CA LEU A 52 -14.32 5.59 13.44
C LEU A 52 -14.70 5.46 11.96
N ASP A 53 -15.88 5.96 11.60
CA ASP A 53 -16.20 6.24 10.21
C ASP A 53 -15.39 7.46 9.76
N GLY A 54 -14.24 7.23 9.13
CA GLY A 54 -13.29 8.28 8.77
C GLY A 54 -13.92 9.39 7.93
N ALA A 55 -14.65 9.02 6.88
CA ALA A 55 -15.26 9.97 5.95
C ALA A 55 -16.34 10.81 6.64
N ALA A 56 -17.24 10.17 7.41
CA ALA A 56 -18.26 10.89 8.16
C ALA A 56 -17.66 11.78 9.26
N THR A 57 -16.59 11.31 9.92
CA THR A 57 -15.92 12.04 10.99
C THR A 57 -15.21 13.29 10.46
N VAL A 58 -14.46 13.18 9.36
CA VAL A 58 -13.83 14.34 8.72
C VAL A 58 -14.86 15.34 8.21
N ALA A 59 -15.96 14.86 7.62
CA ALA A 59 -17.04 15.73 7.15
C ALA A 59 -17.81 16.43 8.29
N HIS A 60 -17.66 15.98 9.54
CA HIS A 60 -18.38 16.54 10.67
C HIS A 60 -17.97 17.99 10.94
N ALA A 61 -18.96 18.86 11.20
CA ALA A 61 -18.76 20.31 11.32
C ALA A 61 -17.73 20.72 12.39
N LEU A 62 -17.61 19.95 13.48
CA LEU A 62 -16.61 20.21 14.53
C LEU A 62 -15.18 19.96 14.04
N VAL A 63 -14.97 18.92 13.23
CA VAL A 63 -13.66 18.59 12.64
C VAL A 63 -13.31 19.61 11.56
N GLN A 64 -14.24 19.91 10.67
CA GLN A 64 -14.06 20.96 9.65
C GLN A 64 -13.68 22.31 10.28
N ARG A 65 -14.36 22.68 11.37
CA ARG A 65 -14.05 23.90 12.13
C ARG A 65 -12.66 23.87 12.79
N ALA A 66 -12.22 22.70 13.25
CA ALA A 66 -10.89 22.51 13.81
C ALA A 66 -9.80 22.61 12.73
N VAL A 67 -9.99 21.97 11.57
CA VAL A 67 -9.07 22.01 10.42
C VAL A 67 -8.92 23.42 9.88
N ASP A 68 -10.03 24.15 9.69
CA ASP A 68 -10.02 25.54 9.22
C ASP A 68 -9.49 26.52 10.28
N SER A 69 -9.11 26.04 11.48
CA SER A 69 -8.65 26.85 12.62
C SER A 69 -9.60 28.02 12.93
N HIS A 70 -10.91 27.80 12.75
CA HIS A 70 -11.87 28.88 12.73
C HIS A 70 -12.04 29.48 14.13
N PRO A 71 -11.82 30.80 14.32
CA PRO A 71 -11.87 31.42 15.63
C PRO A 71 -13.30 31.44 16.18
N GLY A 72 -13.43 31.30 17.49
CA GLY A 72 -14.70 31.43 18.20
C GLY A 72 -14.54 31.22 19.70
N PHE A 73 -15.66 31.30 20.43
CA PHE A 73 -15.67 31.12 21.89
C PHE A 73 -15.23 29.70 22.29
N ALA A 74 -15.76 28.67 21.62
CA ALA A 74 -15.29 27.30 21.77
C ALA A 74 -14.11 27.06 20.83
N ARG A 75 -12.97 26.69 21.42
CA ARG A 75 -11.77 26.28 20.69
C ARG A 75 -11.83 24.78 20.42
N LEU A 76 -11.73 24.41 19.15
CA LEU A 76 -11.63 23.02 18.71
C LEU A 76 -10.28 22.82 18.05
N SER A 77 -9.66 21.68 18.29
CA SER A 77 -8.41 21.28 17.67
C SER A 77 -8.42 19.79 17.39
N VAL A 78 -7.92 19.42 16.22
CA VAL A 78 -7.60 18.05 15.85
C VAL A 78 -6.12 18.03 15.49
N ALA A 79 -5.42 17.01 15.96
CA ALA A 79 -4.01 16.83 15.65
C ALA A 79 -3.74 15.34 15.53
N LEU A 80 -2.88 14.99 14.58
CA LEU A 80 -2.29 13.65 14.53
C LEU A 80 -1.42 13.43 15.78
N ASP A 81 -1.10 12.19 16.09
CA ASP A 81 -0.16 11.87 17.17
C ASP A 81 1.32 11.96 16.72
N ARG A 82 1.55 11.90 15.40
CA ARG A 82 2.86 11.92 14.73
C ARG A 82 2.88 12.94 13.57
N PRO A 83 4.06 13.44 13.17
CA PRO A 83 4.16 14.33 12.02
C PRO A 83 3.87 13.60 10.71
N VAL A 84 3.35 14.32 9.72
CA VAL A 84 3.27 13.82 8.34
C VAL A 84 4.66 13.82 7.72
N ILE A 85 5.00 12.77 6.95
CA ILE A 85 6.23 12.75 6.14
C ILE A 85 5.88 13.02 4.68
N GLY A 86 6.28 14.18 4.17
CA GLY A 86 6.04 14.57 2.79
C GLY A 86 7.06 13.94 1.85
N LEU A 87 6.61 12.97 1.04
CA LEU A 87 7.43 12.27 0.05
C LEU A 87 7.11 12.71 -1.39
N GLY A 88 8.12 12.77 -2.24
CA GLY A 88 8.04 13.12 -3.65
C GLY A 88 8.52 14.55 -3.95
N ALA A 89 8.99 14.77 -5.17
CA ALA A 89 9.65 16.02 -5.60
C ALA A 89 8.80 17.29 -5.39
N SER A 90 7.47 17.13 -5.36
CA SER A 90 6.53 18.23 -5.20
C SER A 90 6.06 18.44 -3.75
N ALA A 91 6.46 17.58 -2.81
CA ALA A 91 6.08 17.68 -1.39
C ALA A 91 6.44 19.03 -0.74
N PRO A 92 7.63 19.63 -0.99
CA PRO A 92 7.95 20.95 -0.42
C PRO A 92 6.95 22.04 -0.85
N LEU A 93 6.42 21.95 -2.07
CA LEU A 93 5.47 22.91 -2.62
C LEU A 93 4.05 22.65 -2.10
N HIS A 94 3.58 21.41 -2.17
CA HIS A 94 2.20 21.06 -1.87
C HIS A 94 1.89 20.96 -0.37
N TYR A 95 2.89 20.71 0.48
CA TYR A 95 2.67 20.51 1.91
C TYR A 95 3.24 21.63 2.79
N ALA A 96 3.69 22.74 2.20
CA ALA A 96 4.17 23.92 2.94
C ALA A 96 3.10 24.45 3.92
N GLY A 97 1.82 24.42 3.53
CA GLY A 97 0.69 24.85 4.36
C GLY A 97 0.03 23.75 5.18
N LEU A 98 0.54 22.51 5.14
CA LEU A 98 -0.05 21.36 5.82
C LEU A 98 0.08 21.39 7.35
N PRO A 99 1.22 21.83 7.95
CA PRO A 99 1.42 21.82 9.41
C PRO A 99 0.26 22.34 10.28
N PRO A 100 -0.35 23.51 10.00
CA PRO A 100 -1.46 24.02 10.80
C PRO A 100 -2.74 23.16 10.70
N LEU A 101 -2.92 22.40 9.62
CA LEU A 101 -4.12 21.61 9.37
C LEU A 101 -4.09 20.23 10.08
N VAL A 102 -2.88 19.70 10.34
CA VAL A 102 -2.68 18.36 10.94
C VAL A 102 -2.14 18.40 12.37
N GLY A 103 -1.85 19.59 12.90
CA GLY A 103 -1.51 19.86 14.30
C GLY A 103 -0.09 19.47 14.75
N LYS A 104 0.51 18.39 14.22
CA LYS A 104 1.88 17.93 14.57
C LYS A 104 2.96 18.28 13.55
N GLY A 105 2.60 18.97 12.48
CA GLY A 105 3.54 19.39 11.45
C GLY A 105 3.70 18.40 10.29
N CYS A 106 4.54 18.79 9.35
CA CYS A 106 4.92 18.02 8.17
C CYS A 106 6.44 18.12 8.02
N VAL A 107 7.12 16.98 7.95
CA VAL A 107 8.55 16.87 7.70
C VAL A 107 8.75 16.45 6.26
N VAL A 108 9.50 17.24 5.50
CA VAL A 108 9.88 16.91 4.12
C VAL A 108 11.39 16.63 4.13
N PRO A 109 11.82 15.37 3.92
CA PRO A 109 13.24 15.02 3.86
C PRO A 109 13.96 15.71 2.70
N GLU A 110 15.28 15.88 2.81
CA GLU A 110 16.11 16.51 1.76
C GLU A 110 15.99 15.76 0.42
N ASP A 111 16.11 14.43 0.45
CA ASP A 111 16.03 13.55 -0.74
C ASP A 111 14.58 13.08 -1.04
N THR A 112 13.58 13.91 -0.74
CA THR A 112 12.16 13.55 -0.91
C THR A 112 11.80 13.21 -2.36
N ASP A 113 12.50 13.80 -3.32
CA ASP A 113 12.30 13.60 -4.76
C ASP A 113 12.68 12.19 -5.24
N VAL A 114 13.61 11.53 -4.54
CA VAL A 114 14.05 10.17 -4.82
C VAL A 114 13.58 9.15 -3.77
N ALA A 115 12.73 9.55 -2.81
CA ALA A 115 12.29 8.70 -1.71
C ALA A 115 11.71 7.36 -2.15
N ASN A 116 10.93 7.33 -3.24
CA ASN A 116 10.39 6.07 -3.79
C ASN A 116 11.51 5.14 -4.31
N ALA A 117 12.54 5.70 -4.95
CA ALA A 117 13.68 4.93 -5.43
C ALA A 117 14.53 4.42 -4.26
N LEU A 118 14.74 5.26 -3.24
CA LEU A 118 15.43 4.88 -2.02
C LEU A 118 14.68 3.74 -1.31
N GLY A 119 13.36 3.87 -1.13
CA GLY A 119 12.49 2.86 -0.54
C GLY A 119 12.49 1.54 -1.29
N ALA A 120 12.64 1.55 -2.61
CA ALA A 120 12.80 0.33 -3.41
C ALA A 120 14.14 -0.37 -3.15
N VAL A 121 15.21 0.38 -2.89
CA VAL A 121 16.56 -0.16 -2.62
C VAL A 121 16.74 -0.60 -1.17
N VAL A 122 16.11 0.09 -0.21
CA VAL A 122 16.15 -0.28 1.23
C VAL A 122 15.01 -1.20 1.66
N GLY A 123 14.08 -1.50 0.75
CA GLY A 123 12.89 -2.32 1.01
C GLY A 123 13.25 -3.79 1.27
N GLN A 124 12.37 -4.51 1.99
CA GLN A 124 12.53 -5.95 2.16
C GLN A 124 12.25 -6.67 0.83
N VAL A 125 13.12 -7.60 0.45
CA VAL A 125 12.80 -8.58 -0.60
C VAL A 125 11.72 -9.49 -0.04
N ARG A 126 10.59 -9.59 -0.73
CA ARG A 126 9.53 -10.55 -0.45
C ARG A 126 9.11 -11.20 -1.76
N VAL A 127 9.35 -12.50 -1.89
CA VAL A 127 8.96 -13.28 -3.07
C VAL A 127 8.19 -14.52 -2.63
N SER A 128 7.22 -14.94 -3.42
CA SER A 128 6.46 -16.16 -3.17
C SER A 128 6.65 -17.18 -4.30
N ALA A 129 6.45 -18.45 -3.98
CA ALA A 129 6.31 -19.54 -4.92
C ALA A 129 5.17 -20.45 -4.46
N GLU A 130 4.46 -21.04 -5.41
CA GLU A 130 3.25 -21.81 -5.14
C GLU A 130 3.29 -23.16 -5.84
N ALA A 131 2.70 -24.16 -5.22
CA ALA A 131 2.45 -25.47 -5.79
C ALA A 131 1.03 -25.91 -5.50
N ARG A 132 0.44 -26.62 -6.44
CA ARG A 132 -0.89 -27.23 -6.29
C ARG A 132 -0.75 -28.74 -6.32
N VAL A 133 -1.34 -29.39 -5.33
CA VAL A 133 -1.47 -30.84 -5.27
C VAL A 133 -2.93 -31.20 -5.50
N SER A 134 -3.21 -32.00 -6.52
CA SER A 134 -4.55 -32.46 -6.87
C SER A 134 -4.60 -33.98 -6.94
N GLN A 135 -5.78 -34.58 -6.82
CA GLN A 135 -5.96 -36.02 -6.96
C GLN A 135 -6.79 -36.34 -8.22
N PRO A 136 -6.17 -36.42 -9.42
CA PRO A 136 -6.89 -36.71 -10.66
C PRO A 136 -7.55 -38.10 -10.67
N LYS A 137 -6.98 -39.06 -9.95
CA LYS A 137 -7.53 -40.42 -9.74
C LYS A 137 -7.25 -40.82 -8.30
N GLU A 138 -8.12 -41.64 -7.72
CA GLU A 138 -7.89 -42.21 -6.39
C GLU A 138 -6.54 -42.92 -6.34
N GLY A 139 -5.74 -42.62 -5.31
CA GLY A 139 -4.37 -43.13 -5.16
C GLY A 139 -3.31 -42.47 -6.05
N LEU A 140 -3.66 -41.50 -6.90
CA LEU A 140 -2.71 -40.75 -7.74
C LEU A 140 -2.78 -39.25 -7.41
N PHE A 141 -1.70 -38.71 -6.87
CA PHE A 141 -1.55 -37.31 -6.49
C PHE A 141 -0.63 -36.61 -7.48
N ARG A 142 -1.10 -35.50 -8.06
CA ARG A 142 -0.37 -34.70 -9.03
C ARG A 142 0.05 -33.37 -8.43
N VAL A 143 1.35 -33.15 -8.37
CA VAL A 143 1.97 -31.89 -7.97
C VAL A 143 2.28 -31.07 -9.21
N ALA A 144 1.76 -29.84 -9.26
CA ALA A 144 2.16 -28.82 -10.22
C ALA A 144 2.92 -27.72 -9.47
N SER A 145 4.21 -27.53 -9.78
CA SER A 145 5.05 -26.49 -9.19
C SER A 145 5.95 -25.87 -10.25
N GLY A 146 5.89 -24.55 -10.39
CA GLY A 146 6.58 -23.84 -11.48
C GLY A 146 6.17 -24.39 -12.84
N GLU A 147 7.15 -24.82 -13.63
CA GLU A 147 6.95 -25.44 -14.96
C GLU A 147 6.90 -26.97 -14.92
N THR A 148 6.94 -27.58 -13.73
CA THR A 148 7.01 -29.03 -13.57
C THR A 148 5.69 -29.62 -13.09
N VAL A 149 5.38 -30.81 -13.61
CA VAL A 149 4.24 -31.62 -13.17
C VAL A 149 4.75 -33.02 -12.86
N ARG A 150 4.45 -33.54 -11.67
CA ARG A 150 4.90 -34.86 -11.21
C ARG A 150 3.77 -35.58 -10.49
N ASP A 151 3.70 -36.88 -10.71
CA ASP A 151 2.70 -37.77 -10.11
C ASP A 151 3.34 -38.61 -9.01
N PHE A 152 2.59 -38.82 -7.93
CA PHE A 152 2.95 -39.57 -6.73
C PHE A 152 1.80 -40.51 -6.36
N ASN A 153 2.11 -41.65 -5.74
CA ASN A 153 1.10 -42.61 -5.28
C ASN A 153 0.75 -42.45 -3.79
N ASP A 154 1.32 -41.46 -3.13
CA ASP A 154 1.14 -41.18 -1.70
C ASP A 154 0.94 -39.68 -1.47
N GLU A 155 -0.05 -39.32 -0.65
CA GLU A 155 -0.42 -37.93 -0.39
C GLU A 155 0.70 -37.18 0.33
N ALA A 156 1.29 -37.79 1.36
CA ALA A 156 2.33 -37.16 2.17
C ALA A 156 3.60 -36.91 1.35
N ALA A 157 3.98 -37.87 0.49
CA ALA A 157 5.08 -37.71 -0.46
C ALA A 157 4.82 -36.57 -1.47
N ALA A 158 3.59 -36.44 -1.98
CA ALA A 158 3.21 -35.37 -2.89
C ALA A 158 3.31 -33.98 -2.22
N ILE A 159 2.82 -33.85 -0.98
CA ILE A 159 2.91 -32.61 -0.21
C ILE A 159 4.37 -32.25 0.11
N ALA A 160 5.17 -33.21 0.59
CA ALA A 160 6.58 -32.98 0.90
C ALA A 160 7.39 -32.56 -0.34
N ALA A 161 7.07 -33.15 -1.51
CA ALA A 161 7.66 -32.74 -2.78
C ALA A 161 7.22 -31.31 -3.16
N ALA A 162 5.94 -30.98 -3.01
CA ALA A 162 5.42 -29.64 -3.27
C ALA A 162 6.10 -28.58 -2.37
N GLU A 163 6.22 -28.83 -1.07
CA GLU A 163 6.91 -27.96 -0.10
C GLU A 163 8.39 -27.75 -0.45
N THR A 164 9.07 -28.83 -0.85
CA THR A 164 10.49 -28.78 -1.27
C THR A 164 10.66 -27.95 -2.53
N ASP A 165 9.77 -28.12 -3.51
CA ASP A 165 9.81 -27.36 -4.77
C ASP A 165 9.59 -25.87 -4.51
N VAL A 166 8.51 -25.51 -3.82
CA VAL A 166 8.20 -24.09 -3.58
C VAL A 166 9.27 -23.41 -2.74
N ARG A 167 9.87 -24.12 -1.77
CA ARG A 167 11.01 -23.60 -1.00
C ARG A 167 12.20 -23.31 -1.91
N THR A 168 12.52 -24.25 -2.81
CA THR A 168 13.65 -24.10 -3.74
C THR A 168 13.42 -22.96 -4.72
N ILE A 169 12.21 -22.85 -5.27
CA ILE A 169 11.84 -21.77 -6.20
C ILE A 169 11.86 -20.41 -5.48
N ALA A 170 11.27 -20.31 -4.29
CA ALA A 170 11.27 -19.08 -3.51
C ALA A 170 12.70 -18.65 -3.12
N ALA A 171 13.55 -19.60 -2.72
CA ALA A 171 14.96 -19.34 -2.42
C ALA A 171 15.76 -18.88 -3.66
N GLY A 172 15.48 -19.45 -4.84
CA GLY A 172 16.05 -18.98 -6.11
C GLY A 172 15.64 -17.55 -6.42
N ARG A 173 14.33 -17.28 -6.41
CA ARG A 173 13.77 -15.94 -6.63
C ARG A 173 14.30 -14.90 -5.65
N ALA A 174 14.48 -15.26 -4.38
CA ALA A 174 15.00 -14.34 -3.37
C ALA A 174 16.47 -13.97 -3.62
N ARG A 175 17.29 -14.93 -4.05
CA ARG A 175 18.68 -14.70 -4.45
C ARG A 175 18.77 -13.82 -5.69
N ASP A 176 17.94 -14.08 -6.70
CA ASP A 176 17.86 -13.27 -7.91
C ASP A 176 17.41 -11.83 -7.62
N ALA A 177 16.51 -11.68 -6.63
CA ALA A 177 16.09 -10.38 -6.09
C ALA A 177 17.13 -9.73 -5.14
N GLY A 178 18.29 -10.36 -4.95
CA GLY A 178 19.43 -9.77 -4.24
C GLY A 178 19.52 -10.09 -2.74
N THR A 179 18.80 -11.08 -2.23
CA THR A 179 18.91 -11.54 -0.83
C THR A 179 19.61 -12.89 -0.73
N ASP A 180 20.73 -12.96 -0.01
CA ASP A 180 21.48 -14.22 0.17
C ASP A 180 21.03 -15.03 1.40
N SER A 181 20.37 -14.39 2.36
CA SER A 181 19.86 -14.99 3.60
C SER A 181 18.36 -14.65 3.79
N ALA A 182 17.52 -15.25 2.95
CA ALA A 182 16.07 -15.09 3.09
C ALA A 182 15.51 -16.10 4.10
N GLU A 183 14.67 -15.62 5.03
CA GLU A 183 13.82 -16.46 5.86
C GLU A 183 12.65 -16.95 5.01
N ILE A 184 12.40 -18.26 5.01
CA ILE A 184 11.35 -18.87 4.19
C ILE A 184 10.30 -19.51 5.08
N GLU A 185 9.09 -18.97 5.01
CA GLU A 185 7.91 -19.53 5.65
C GLU A 185 7.11 -20.33 4.63
N ILE A 186 6.55 -21.46 5.04
CA ILE A 186 5.68 -22.29 4.20
C ILE A 186 4.32 -22.40 4.87
N ALA A 187 3.27 -22.16 4.10
CA ALA A 187 1.89 -22.39 4.48
C ALA A 187 1.25 -23.37 3.51
N SER A 188 0.51 -24.34 4.05
CA SER A 188 -0.18 -25.38 3.28
C SER A 188 -1.67 -25.33 3.63
N GLU A 189 -2.51 -25.01 2.65
CA GLU A 189 -3.97 -25.04 2.77
C GLU A 189 -4.52 -26.32 2.15
N PHE A 190 -5.25 -27.10 2.93
CA PHE A 190 -5.85 -28.36 2.49
C PHE A 190 -7.35 -28.21 2.30
N ARG A 191 -7.84 -28.59 1.12
CA ARG A 191 -9.25 -28.78 0.85
C ARG A 191 -9.55 -30.26 0.86
N VAL A 192 -10.22 -30.69 1.93
CA VAL A 192 -10.65 -32.06 2.16
C VAL A 192 -12.15 -32.09 2.36
N SER A 193 -12.79 -33.13 1.83
CA SER A 193 -14.22 -33.42 2.06
C SER A 193 -14.36 -34.74 2.82
N THR A 194 -15.53 -34.98 3.38
CA THR A 194 -15.89 -36.27 3.97
C THR A 194 -17.00 -36.89 3.14
N VAL A 195 -16.74 -38.07 2.57
CA VAL A 195 -17.72 -38.84 1.79
C VAL A 195 -17.86 -40.20 2.46
N GLU A 196 -19.08 -40.59 2.83
CA GLU A 196 -19.37 -41.88 3.49
C GLU A 196 -18.52 -42.16 4.75
N GLY A 197 -18.13 -41.09 5.47
CA GLY A 197 -17.30 -41.19 6.68
C GLY A 197 -15.80 -41.33 6.43
N GLN A 198 -15.36 -41.33 5.17
CA GLN A 198 -13.95 -41.34 4.78
C GLN A 198 -13.47 -39.96 4.34
N ARG A 199 -12.23 -39.59 4.73
CA ARG A 199 -11.57 -38.36 4.30
C ARG A 199 -11.22 -38.47 2.82
N MET A 200 -11.82 -37.61 2.02
CA MET A 200 -11.53 -37.45 0.59
C MET A 200 -10.66 -36.21 0.37
N PHE A 201 -9.46 -36.41 -0.16
CA PHE A 201 -8.59 -35.30 -0.58
C PHE A 201 -9.12 -34.69 -1.88
N ILE A 202 -9.28 -33.37 -1.92
CA ILE A 202 -9.66 -32.66 -3.16
C ILE A 202 -8.41 -32.02 -3.76
N GLU A 203 -7.83 -31.10 -3.00
CA GLU A 203 -6.62 -30.39 -3.39
C GLU A 203 -5.88 -29.83 -2.18
N ALA A 204 -4.61 -29.52 -2.36
CA ALA A 204 -3.84 -28.68 -1.45
C ALA A 204 -3.13 -27.58 -2.23
N HIS A 205 -3.05 -26.41 -1.62
CA HIS A 205 -2.28 -25.27 -2.11
C HIS A 205 -1.16 -25.00 -1.12
N VAL A 206 0.08 -25.07 -1.61
CA VAL A 206 1.29 -24.89 -0.82
C VAL A 206 1.98 -23.63 -1.28
N VAL A 207 2.21 -22.69 -0.38
CA VAL A 207 2.82 -21.40 -0.65
C VAL A 207 4.07 -21.25 0.21
N ALA A 208 5.21 -21.00 -0.42
CA ALA A 208 6.41 -20.55 0.25
C ALA A 208 6.57 -19.05 0.05
N VAL A 209 6.84 -18.32 1.13
CA VAL A 209 7.17 -16.89 1.11
C VAL A 209 8.59 -16.74 1.63
N ALA A 210 9.50 -16.28 0.78
CA ALA A 210 10.85 -15.91 1.16
C ALA A 210 10.92 -14.40 1.42
N SER A 211 11.45 -14.01 2.58
CA SER A 211 11.60 -12.62 2.99
C SER A 211 13.03 -12.33 3.47
N GLY A 212 13.57 -11.15 3.15
CA GLY A 212 14.87 -10.75 3.66
C GLY A 212 15.29 -9.36 3.20
N ARG A 213 16.57 -9.03 3.40
CA ARG A 213 17.12 -7.71 3.05
C ARG A 213 17.98 -7.81 1.78
N PRO A 214 17.83 -6.86 0.83
CA PRO A 214 18.70 -6.79 -0.33
C PRO A 214 20.16 -6.61 0.08
N ARG A 215 21.09 -7.10 -0.74
CA ARG A 215 22.51 -6.74 -0.68
C ARG A 215 22.63 -5.24 -0.90
N ILE A 216 23.05 -4.52 0.14
CA ILE A 216 23.52 -3.15 -0.02
C ILE A 216 24.87 -3.26 -0.73
N ALA A 217 24.93 -2.84 -2.00
CA ALA A 217 26.21 -2.68 -2.68
C ALA A 217 27.01 -1.59 -1.95
N VAL A 218 28.16 -1.97 -1.41
CA VAL A 218 29.16 -1.05 -0.82
C VAL A 218 30.10 -0.57 -1.89
#